data_AF-A0A2P7QVS3-F1
#
_entry.id   AF-A0A2P7QVS3-F1
#
_cell.length_a   1.000
_cell.length_b   1.000
_cell.length_c   1.000
_cell.angle_alpha   90.00
_cell.angle_beta   90.00
_cell.angle_gamma   90.00
#
_symmetry.space_group_name_H-M   'P 1'
#
loop_
_entity.id
_entity.type
_entity.pdbx_description
1 polymer ?
#
loop_
_entity_poly.entity_id
_entity_poly.type
_entity_poly.pdbx_seq_one_letter_code
_entity_poly.pdbx_strand_id
1 'polypeptide(L)'
;MAGVAAVLWLSGCSNGDTTFEPNNGVEESSWSAWHAEKQQVDMVVAEAINEPGGGDYAKAADAIRNSSRPPAVKQFQVGQLIVGGIMEGGKRLPPESMEQGLRMMEDSAVAPGQKDEGAVQQLRMLFERGDPNPPNSFPRDPEVASCWLDVEEDRSNDAARCIALRRQRLPDVDAARRRSASADAARSAGDRVREQGAPPVRR
;
A
#
# COMPACT_ATOMS: atom_id res chain seq x y z
N MET A 1 86.49 24.37 1.97
CA MET A 1 85.79 23.18 1.45
C MET A 1 84.30 23.44 1.56
N ALA A 2 83.60 23.28 0.45
CA ALA A 2 82.19 23.58 0.24
C ALA A 2 81.26 22.61 0.99
N GLY A 3 80.01 23.02 1.25
CA GLY A 3 79.00 22.10 1.78
C GLY A 3 77.63 22.69 2.14
N VAL A 4 76.99 23.35 1.17
CA VAL A 4 75.54 23.40 0.89
C VAL A 4 74.53 23.60 2.05
N ALA A 5 73.80 24.73 1.94
CA ALA A 5 72.52 25.00 2.58
C ALA A 5 71.35 24.30 1.86
N ALA A 6 70.30 23.92 2.60
CA ALA A 6 68.97 23.71 2.05
C ALA A 6 67.90 24.16 3.04
N VAL A 7 67.15 25.19 2.64
CA VAL A 7 65.88 25.65 3.21
C VAL A 7 64.79 25.18 2.25
N LEU A 8 63.72 24.54 2.74
CA LEU A 8 62.41 24.54 2.09
C LEU A 8 61.29 24.51 3.13
N TRP A 9 60.33 25.42 2.92
CA TRP A 9 59.07 25.59 3.63
C TRP A 9 57.96 24.68 3.07
N LEU A 10 56.93 24.38 3.88
CA LEU A 10 55.49 24.67 3.66
C LEU A 10 54.55 23.60 4.26
N SER A 11 53.71 24.06 5.19
CA SER A 11 52.24 23.93 5.27
C SER A 11 51.55 22.67 4.75
N GLY A 12 50.68 22.08 5.58
CA GLY A 12 49.62 21.19 5.09
C GLY A 12 48.69 20.66 6.18
N CYS A 13 47.66 21.43 6.51
CA CYS A 13 46.47 20.93 7.21
C CYS A 13 45.82 19.82 6.38
N SER A 14 45.76 18.59 6.89
CA SER A 14 44.88 17.58 6.31
C SER A 14 43.65 17.47 7.20
N ASN A 15 42.58 18.12 6.73
CA ASN A 15 41.22 17.85 7.17
C ASN A 15 40.94 16.38 6.91
N GLY A 16 40.51 15.65 7.95
CA GLY A 16 39.89 14.34 7.79
C GLY A 16 38.63 14.52 6.96
N ASP A 17 38.78 14.30 5.67
CA ASP A 17 37.72 14.24 4.67
C ASP A 17 36.84 13.04 5.02
N THR A 18 35.71 13.30 5.69
CA THR A 18 34.58 12.38 5.62
C THR A 18 34.11 12.38 4.19
N THR A 19 34.68 11.52 3.36
CA THR A 19 34.10 11.14 2.08
C THR A 19 32.70 10.63 2.36
N PHE A 20 31.72 11.48 2.09
CA PHE A 20 30.36 11.07 1.84
C PHE A 20 30.43 10.29 0.52
N GLU A 21 30.62 8.97 0.58
CA GLU A 21 30.39 8.13 -0.59
C GLU A 21 28.91 8.25 -0.95
N PRO A 22 28.54 8.80 -2.11
CA PRO A 22 27.18 8.71 -2.58
C PRO A 22 26.92 7.23 -2.90
N ASN A 23 25.96 6.65 -2.21
CA ASN A 23 25.53 5.25 -2.32
C ASN A 23 24.83 4.93 -3.66
N ASN A 24 25.26 5.57 -4.76
CA ASN A 24 24.59 5.58 -6.06
C ASN A 24 24.75 4.25 -6.85
N GLY A 25 25.73 3.41 -6.50
CA GLY A 25 25.97 2.14 -7.20
C GLY A 25 24.95 1.04 -6.88
N VAL A 26 24.27 1.14 -5.73
CA VAL A 26 23.27 0.14 -5.30
C VAL A 26 21.90 0.43 -5.95
N GLU A 27 21.57 1.69 -6.24
CA GLU A 27 20.28 2.05 -6.82
C GLU A 27 20.16 1.69 -8.31
N GLU A 28 21.16 2.02 -9.16
CA GLU A 28 21.10 1.70 -10.60
C GLU A 28 21.08 0.19 -10.88
N SER A 29 21.79 -0.61 -10.08
CA SER A 29 21.80 -2.07 -10.20
C SER A 29 20.47 -2.69 -9.77
N SER A 30 19.83 -2.16 -8.73
CA SER A 30 18.50 -2.62 -8.29
C SER A 30 17.39 -2.31 -9.31
N TRP A 31 17.43 -1.11 -9.91
CA TRP A 31 16.44 -0.69 -10.90
C TRP A 31 16.53 -1.49 -12.20
N SER A 32 17.75 -1.70 -12.70
CA SER A 32 17.97 -2.49 -13.92
C SER A 32 17.61 -3.97 -13.72
N ALA A 33 17.94 -4.56 -12.57
CA ALA A 33 17.53 -5.92 -12.22
C ALA A 33 16.01 -6.08 -12.16
N TRP A 34 15.31 -5.12 -11.53
CA TRP A 34 13.85 -5.10 -11.52
C TRP A 34 13.25 -5.07 -12.92
N HIS A 35 13.72 -4.17 -13.78
CA HIS A 35 13.20 -4.07 -15.13
C HIS A 35 13.36 -5.37 -15.94
N ALA A 36 14.46 -6.09 -15.72
CA ALA A 36 14.69 -7.38 -16.37
C ALA A 36 13.74 -8.49 -15.87
N GLU A 37 13.42 -8.50 -14.58
CA GLU A 37 12.58 -9.53 -13.94
C GLU A 37 11.06 -9.23 -14.00
N LYS A 38 10.69 -7.95 -14.19
CA LYS A 38 9.32 -7.44 -13.99
C LYS A 38 8.24 -8.27 -14.70
N GLN A 39 8.42 -8.54 -15.99
CA GLN A 39 7.43 -9.25 -16.81
C GLN A 39 7.15 -10.66 -16.28
N GLN A 40 8.20 -11.35 -15.83
CA GLN A 40 8.07 -12.71 -15.29
C GLN A 40 7.26 -12.71 -14.00
N VAL A 41 7.57 -11.79 -13.09
CA VAL A 41 6.84 -11.67 -11.81
C VAL A 41 5.40 -11.23 -12.05
N ASP A 42 5.14 -10.28 -12.95
CA ASP A 42 3.79 -9.83 -13.29
C ASP A 42 2.95 -10.96 -13.89
N MET A 43 3.55 -11.84 -14.70
CA MET A 43 2.88 -13.03 -15.22
C MET A 43 2.51 -14.03 -14.11
N VAL A 44 3.41 -14.29 -13.15
CA VAL A 44 3.12 -15.17 -12.00
C VAL A 44 1.99 -14.60 -11.14
N VAL A 45 2.00 -13.30 -10.90
CA VAL A 45 0.94 -12.59 -10.17
C VAL A 45 -0.40 -12.70 -10.91
N ALA A 46 -0.41 -12.44 -12.21
CA ALA A 46 -1.61 -12.54 -13.02
C ALA A 46 -2.17 -13.97 -13.05
N GLU A 47 -1.32 -14.99 -13.20
CA GLU A 47 -1.74 -16.39 -13.14
C GLU A 47 -2.35 -16.73 -11.79
N ALA A 48 -1.69 -16.32 -10.69
CA ALA A 48 -2.16 -16.56 -9.34
C ALA A 48 -3.54 -15.93 -9.07
N ILE A 49 -3.76 -14.68 -9.48
CA ILE A 49 -5.06 -13.99 -9.29
C ILE A 49 -6.16 -14.64 -10.13
N ASN A 50 -5.85 -15.13 -11.33
CA ASN A 50 -6.81 -15.76 -12.22
C ASN A 50 -6.99 -17.27 -12.00
N GLU A 51 -6.43 -17.84 -10.92
CA GLU A 51 -6.60 -19.26 -10.63
C GLU A 51 -8.09 -19.62 -10.45
N PRO A 52 -8.57 -20.73 -11.07
CA PRO A 52 -9.95 -21.17 -10.94
C PRO A 52 -10.37 -21.35 -9.47
N GLY A 53 -11.46 -20.69 -9.10
CA GLY A 53 -12.03 -20.78 -7.75
C GLY A 53 -11.62 -19.67 -6.80
N GLY A 54 -11.13 -18.52 -7.29
CA GLY A 54 -11.08 -17.28 -6.52
C GLY A 54 -9.69 -16.75 -6.17
N GLY A 55 -8.67 -17.00 -7.00
CA GLY A 55 -7.33 -16.40 -6.88
C GLY A 55 -6.50 -16.86 -5.66
N ASP A 56 -5.19 -17.05 -5.88
CA ASP A 56 -4.18 -17.29 -4.85
C ASP A 56 -3.38 -16.01 -4.58
N TYR A 57 -3.97 -15.09 -3.80
CA TYR A 57 -3.36 -13.81 -3.44
C TYR A 57 -2.13 -14.00 -2.56
N ALA A 58 -2.05 -15.10 -1.78
CA ALA A 58 -0.86 -15.45 -1.02
C ALA A 58 0.33 -15.71 -1.96
N LYS A 59 0.14 -16.55 -2.99
CA LYS A 59 1.14 -16.83 -4.02
C LYS A 59 1.55 -15.57 -4.78
N ALA A 60 0.59 -14.72 -5.14
CA ALA A 60 0.88 -13.44 -5.78
C ALA A 60 1.74 -12.53 -4.89
N ALA A 61 1.40 -12.40 -3.60
CA ALA A 61 2.13 -11.56 -2.67
C ALA A 61 3.56 -12.09 -2.44
N ASP A 62 3.74 -13.41 -2.32
CA ASP A 62 5.06 -14.03 -2.19
C ASP A 62 5.94 -13.80 -3.42
N ALA A 63 5.37 -13.86 -4.63
CA ALA A 63 6.10 -13.53 -5.86
C ALA A 63 6.62 -12.08 -5.84
N ILE A 64 5.81 -11.12 -5.40
CA ILE A 64 6.23 -9.71 -5.28
C ILE A 64 7.32 -9.55 -4.21
N ARG A 65 7.14 -10.14 -3.02
CA ARG A 65 8.11 -10.06 -1.92
C ARG A 65 9.50 -10.52 -2.34
N ASN A 66 9.56 -11.62 -3.10
CA ASN A 66 10.79 -12.26 -3.53
C ASN A 66 11.44 -11.62 -4.77
N SER A 67 10.77 -10.67 -5.43
CA SER A 67 11.30 -10.00 -6.62
C SER A 67 12.41 -8.98 -6.31
N SER A 68 13.08 -8.47 -7.33
CA SER A 68 14.05 -7.37 -7.23
C SER A 68 13.45 -5.95 -7.20
N ARG A 69 12.11 -5.82 -7.07
CA ARG A 69 11.39 -4.53 -7.04
C ARG A 69 11.92 -3.57 -5.95
N PRO A 70 11.88 -2.24 -6.17
CA PRO A 70 12.16 -1.27 -5.12
C PRO A 70 11.24 -1.47 -3.90
N PRO A 71 11.73 -1.22 -2.66
CA PRO A 71 10.96 -1.51 -1.44
C PRO A 71 9.58 -0.85 -1.38
N ALA A 72 9.46 0.42 -1.80
CA ALA A 72 8.18 1.13 -1.81
C ALA A 72 7.17 0.51 -2.79
N VAL A 73 7.64 0.09 -3.96
CA VAL A 73 6.82 -0.60 -4.97
C VAL A 73 6.34 -1.97 -4.45
N LYS A 74 7.21 -2.71 -3.75
CA LYS A 74 6.82 -3.97 -3.10
C LYS A 74 5.73 -3.76 -2.07
N GLN A 75 5.93 -2.79 -1.17
CA GLN A 75 4.97 -2.43 -0.12
C GLN A 75 3.61 -2.11 -0.74
N PHE A 76 3.58 -1.23 -1.75
CA PHE A 76 2.34 -0.85 -2.43
C PHE A 76 1.62 -2.08 -3.01
N GLN A 77 2.31 -2.87 -3.82
CA GLN A 77 1.70 -3.99 -4.55
C GLN A 77 1.28 -5.14 -3.63
N VAL A 78 2.08 -5.47 -2.61
CA VAL A 78 1.68 -6.45 -1.60
C VAL A 78 0.46 -5.95 -0.83
N GLY A 79 0.44 -4.67 -0.45
CA GLY A 79 -0.71 -4.03 0.18
C GLY A 79 -1.98 -4.12 -0.65
N GLN A 80 -1.89 -3.83 -1.96
CA GLN A 80 -3.01 -3.98 -2.90
C GLN A 80 -3.53 -5.42 -2.97
N LEU A 81 -2.65 -6.42 -3.02
CA LEU A 81 -3.04 -7.84 -3.07
C LEU A 81 -3.74 -8.28 -1.78
N ILE A 82 -3.28 -7.80 -0.62
CA ILE A 82 -3.93 -8.08 0.67
C ILE A 82 -5.33 -7.47 0.70
N VAL A 83 -5.44 -6.18 0.42
CA VAL A 83 -6.72 -5.45 0.44
C VAL A 83 -7.68 -6.03 -0.59
N GLY A 84 -7.25 -6.16 -1.85
CA GLY A 84 -8.04 -6.70 -2.95
C GLY A 84 -8.47 -8.14 -2.70
N GLY A 85 -7.56 -9.01 -2.26
CA GLY A 85 -7.89 -10.41 -1.96
C GLY A 85 -8.95 -10.54 -0.87
N ILE A 86 -8.87 -9.74 0.20
CA ILE A 86 -9.89 -9.75 1.27
C ILE A 86 -11.23 -9.21 0.75
N MET A 87 -11.22 -8.14 -0.06
CA MET A 87 -12.44 -7.56 -0.65
C MET A 87 -13.11 -8.50 -1.67
N GLU A 88 -12.32 -9.25 -2.43
CA GLU A 88 -12.82 -10.18 -3.45
C GLU A 88 -13.20 -11.54 -2.86
N GLY A 89 -12.90 -11.80 -1.58
CA GLY A 89 -13.17 -13.07 -0.93
C GLY A 89 -12.26 -14.18 -1.46
N GLY A 90 -11.00 -13.85 -1.71
CA GLY A 90 -10.03 -14.72 -2.34
C GLY A 90 -9.86 -16.07 -1.62
N LYS A 91 -9.62 -17.12 -2.39
CA LYS A 91 -9.54 -18.51 -1.87
C LYS A 91 -8.36 -18.69 -0.92
N ARG A 92 -7.22 -18.11 -1.26
CA ARG A 92 -6.00 -18.12 -0.44
C ARG A 92 -5.50 -16.70 -0.28
N LEU A 93 -5.51 -16.24 0.96
CA LEU A 93 -5.11 -14.89 1.32
C LEU A 93 -3.71 -14.90 1.95
N PRO A 94 -2.94 -13.82 1.77
CA PRO A 94 -1.77 -13.57 2.60
C PRO A 94 -2.15 -13.59 4.09
N PRO A 95 -1.21 -13.90 5.00
CA PRO A 95 -1.48 -13.95 6.44
C PRO A 95 -1.78 -12.58 7.05
N GLU A 96 -1.45 -11.49 6.36
CA GLU A 96 -1.68 -10.13 6.82
C GLU A 96 -3.15 -9.73 6.86
N SER A 97 -3.49 -8.84 7.78
CA SER A 97 -4.83 -8.26 7.89
C SER A 97 -5.08 -7.12 6.90
N MET A 98 -6.34 -6.70 6.77
CA MET A 98 -6.74 -5.54 5.97
C MET A 98 -6.00 -4.27 6.41
N GLU A 99 -5.93 -4.02 7.72
CA GLU A 99 -5.21 -2.88 8.29
C GLU A 99 -3.71 -2.94 7.96
N GLN A 100 -3.10 -4.13 7.97
CA GLN A 100 -1.70 -4.29 7.58
C GLN A 100 -1.48 -4.00 6.10
N GLY A 101 -2.35 -4.50 5.20
CA GLY A 101 -2.29 -4.19 3.78
C GLY A 101 -2.43 -2.69 3.49
N LEU A 102 -3.34 -2.01 4.18
CA LEU A 102 -3.49 -0.55 4.10
C LEU A 102 -2.25 0.19 4.56
N ARG A 103 -1.64 -0.22 5.68
CA ARG A 103 -0.39 0.40 6.16
C ARG A 103 0.74 0.27 5.15
N MET A 104 0.85 -0.88 4.46
CA MET A 104 1.86 -1.03 3.41
C MET A 104 1.66 -0.03 2.26
N MET A 105 0.41 0.19 1.84
CA MET A 105 0.08 1.22 0.84
C MET A 105 0.36 2.64 1.37
N GLU A 106 0.02 2.94 2.63
CA GLU A 106 0.31 4.22 3.27
C GLU A 106 1.82 4.48 3.33
N ASP A 107 2.61 3.49 3.76
CA ASP A 107 4.06 3.59 3.88
C ASP A 107 4.71 3.80 2.51
N SER A 108 4.20 3.17 1.43
CA SER A 108 4.65 3.44 0.06
C SER A 108 4.35 4.86 -0.43
N ALA A 109 3.27 5.48 0.05
CA ALA A 109 2.88 6.84 -0.33
C ALA A 109 3.73 7.93 0.35
N VAL A 110 4.48 7.58 1.40
CA VAL A 110 5.37 8.50 2.14
C VAL A 110 6.85 8.10 2.06
N ALA A 111 7.19 7.08 1.27
CA ALA A 111 8.56 6.57 1.16
C ALA A 111 9.52 7.64 0.62
N PRO A 112 10.59 8.03 1.36
CA PRO A 112 11.54 9.02 0.91
C PRO A 112 12.24 8.61 -0.40
N GLY A 113 12.27 9.50 -1.38
CA GLY A 113 12.96 9.28 -2.67
C GLY A 113 12.34 8.23 -3.60
N GLN A 114 11.31 7.50 -3.14
CA GLN A 114 10.67 6.40 -3.87
C GLN A 114 9.14 6.38 -3.65
N LYS A 115 8.52 7.56 -3.53
CA LYS A 115 7.06 7.67 -3.42
C LYS A 115 6.41 6.98 -4.63
N ASP A 116 5.52 6.02 -4.37
CA ASP A 116 4.69 5.44 -5.42
C ASP A 116 3.44 6.32 -5.61
N GLU A 117 3.34 7.02 -6.74
CA GLU A 117 2.19 7.86 -7.06
C GLU A 117 0.90 7.04 -7.20
N GLY A 118 1.01 5.78 -7.61
CA GLY A 118 -0.11 4.84 -7.65
C GLY A 118 -0.70 4.57 -6.26
N ALA A 119 0.11 4.63 -5.20
CA ALA A 119 -0.37 4.47 -3.84
C ALA A 119 -1.35 5.57 -3.42
N VAL A 120 -1.06 6.83 -3.77
CA VAL A 120 -1.92 7.98 -3.46
C VAL A 120 -3.28 7.82 -4.15
N GLN A 121 -3.27 7.55 -5.46
CA GLN A 121 -4.50 7.39 -6.23
C GLN A 121 -5.32 6.20 -5.74
N GLN A 122 -4.67 5.06 -5.44
CA GLN A 122 -5.37 3.88 -4.95
C GLN A 122 -5.99 4.12 -3.58
N LEU A 123 -5.28 4.77 -2.66
CA LEU A 123 -5.80 5.14 -1.34
C LEU A 123 -7.01 6.07 -1.46
N ARG A 124 -6.93 7.10 -2.32
CA ARG A 124 -8.09 7.96 -2.61
C ARG A 124 -9.28 7.14 -3.06
N MET A 125 -9.12 6.33 -4.10
CA MET A 125 -10.21 5.58 -4.73
C MET A 125 -10.87 4.59 -3.78
N LEU A 126 -10.05 3.95 -2.93
CA LEU A 126 -10.52 2.99 -1.94
C LEU A 126 -11.45 3.65 -0.91
N PHE A 127 -11.07 4.81 -0.36
CA PHE A 127 -11.92 5.55 0.58
C PHE A 127 -13.06 6.33 -0.09
N GLU A 128 -12.91 6.69 -1.36
CA GLU A 128 -13.96 7.37 -2.13
C GLU A 128 -15.11 6.42 -2.46
N ARG A 129 -14.79 5.22 -2.96
CA ARG A 129 -15.78 4.25 -3.41
C ARG A 129 -16.26 3.37 -2.25
N GLY A 130 -15.34 2.93 -1.40
CA GLY A 130 -15.58 1.83 -0.46
C GLY A 130 -16.03 0.54 -1.17
N ASP A 131 -16.55 -0.40 -0.38
CA ASP A 131 -17.32 -1.54 -0.89
C ASP A 131 -18.47 -1.80 0.09
N PRO A 132 -19.73 -1.71 -0.33
CA PRO A 132 -20.85 -1.91 0.57
C PRO A 132 -21.15 -3.40 0.84
N ASN A 133 -20.55 -4.36 0.13
CA ASN A 133 -21.03 -5.74 0.11
C ASN A 133 -20.44 -6.59 1.26
N PRO A 134 -21.25 -7.04 2.24
CA PRO A 134 -20.79 -7.95 3.28
C PRO A 134 -20.48 -9.35 2.70
N PRO A 135 -19.54 -10.12 3.28
CA PRO A 135 -18.69 -9.80 4.43
C PRO A 135 -17.44 -8.99 4.06
N ASN A 136 -17.29 -8.62 2.79
CA ASN A 136 -16.08 -8.04 2.22
C ASN A 136 -16.10 -6.51 2.13
N SER A 137 -17.04 -5.89 2.84
CA SER A 137 -17.27 -4.45 2.76
C SER A 137 -16.04 -3.64 3.16
N PHE A 138 -15.76 -2.56 2.45
CA PHE A 138 -14.72 -1.59 2.79
C PHE A 138 -15.35 -0.24 3.18
N PRO A 139 -14.97 0.37 4.32
CA PRO A 139 -15.57 1.61 4.77
C PRO A 139 -15.25 2.77 3.83
N ARG A 140 -16.29 3.45 3.36
CA ARG A 140 -16.18 4.72 2.65
C ARG A 140 -15.91 5.86 3.63
N ASP A 141 -14.96 6.74 3.33
CA ASP A 141 -14.71 7.96 4.09
C ASP A 141 -14.34 9.12 3.15
N PRO A 142 -15.32 9.97 2.76
CA PRO A 142 -15.10 11.07 1.81
C PRO A 142 -14.08 12.10 2.29
N GLU A 143 -13.91 12.30 3.59
CA GLU A 143 -12.92 13.26 4.12
C GLU A 143 -11.50 12.73 3.96
N VAL A 144 -11.30 11.44 4.23
CA VAL A 144 -10.02 10.77 3.96
C VAL A 144 -9.72 10.76 2.47
N ALA A 145 -10.70 10.43 1.64
CA ALA A 145 -10.56 10.47 0.18
C ALA A 145 -10.19 11.86 -0.33
N SER A 146 -10.84 12.91 0.18
CA SER A 146 -10.52 14.30 -0.19
C SER A 146 -9.10 14.69 0.21
N CYS A 147 -8.60 14.22 1.35
CA CYS A 147 -7.21 14.49 1.73
C CYS A 147 -6.23 13.87 0.72
N TRP A 148 -6.46 12.61 0.32
CA TRP A 148 -5.62 11.96 -0.68
C TRP A 148 -5.75 12.59 -2.07
N LEU A 149 -6.92 13.12 -2.43
CA LEU A 149 -7.09 13.89 -3.67
C LEU A 149 -6.21 15.14 -3.69
N ASP A 150 -6.09 15.86 -2.57
CA ASP A 150 -5.19 17.02 -2.50
C ASP A 150 -3.72 16.63 -2.71
N VAL A 151 -3.33 15.41 -2.30
CA VAL A 151 -1.99 14.86 -2.52
C VAL A 151 -1.81 14.37 -3.96
N GLU A 152 -2.84 13.82 -4.59
CA GLU A 152 -2.82 13.38 -5.99
C GLU A 152 -2.71 14.56 -6.96
N GLU A 153 -3.38 15.67 -6.65
CA GLU A 153 -3.41 16.88 -7.50
C GLU A 153 -2.29 17.89 -7.16
N ASP A 154 -1.28 17.47 -6.40
CA ASP A 154 -0.15 18.30 -5.94
C ASP A 154 -0.57 19.59 -5.19
N ARG A 155 -1.81 19.63 -4.68
CA ARG A 155 -2.31 20.71 -3.82
C ARG A 155 -1.78 20.59 -2.39
N SER A 156 -1.22 19.44 -2.03
CA SER A 156 -0.51 19.17 -0.77
C SER A 156 0.60 18.13 -0.94
N ASN A 157 1.76 18.36 -0.32
CA ASN A 157 2.84 17.37 -0.26
C ASN A 157 2.81 16.52 1.03
N ASP A 158 1.77 16.67 1.86
CA ASP A 158 1.71 16.08 3.20
C ASP A 158 0.82 14.83 3.23
N ALA A 159 1.33 13.74 2.66
CA ALA A 159 0.70 12.42 2.75
C ALA A 159 0.61 11.89 4.20
N ALA A 160 1.55 12.29 5.07
CA ALA A 160 1.54 11.91 6.48
C ALA A 160 0.30 12.45 7.22
N ARG A 161 -0.15 13.67 6.89
CA ARG A 161 -1.42 14.23 7.38
C ARG A 161 -2.62 13.37 6.99
N CYS A 162 -2.67 12.87 5.76
CA CYS A 162 -3.79 12.02 5.32
C CYS A 162 -3.79 10.66 6.03
N ILE A 163 -2.62 10.07 6.27
CA ILE A 163 -2.46 8.86 7.08
C ILE A 163 -2.99 9.08 8.50
N ALA A 164 -2.60 10.20 9.12
CA ALA A 164 -3.03 10.57 10.48
C ALA A 164 -4.54 10.78 10.56
N LEU A 165 -5.13 11.50 9.60
CA LEU A 165 -6.58 11.70 9.50
C LEU A 165 -7.32 10.36 9.39
N ARG A 166 -6.85 9.46 8.53
CA ARG A 166 -7.44 8.13 8.36
C ARG A 166 -7.31 7.30 9.66
N ARG A 167 -6.17 7.34 10.33
CA ARG A 167 -5.93 6.69 11.64
C ARG A 167 -6.87 7.20 12.73
N GLN A 168 -7.20 8.49 12.70
CA GLN A 168 -8.12 9.10 13.65
C GLN A 168 -9.57 8.68 13.43
N ARG A 169 -10.01 8.62 12.16
CA ARG A 169 -11.42 8.36 11.80
C ARG A 169 -11.74 6.88 11.69
N LEU A 170 -10.77 6.10 11.21
CA LEU A 170 -10.82 4.65 11.01
C LEU A 170 -9.59 4.01 11.70
N PRO A 171 -9.57 3.98 13.04
CA PRO A 171 -8.45 3.42 13.81
C PRO A 171 -8.33 1.90 13.70
N ASP A 172 -9.42 1.21 13.36
CA ASP A 172 -9.48 -0.23 13.11
C ASP A 172 -10.46 -0.49 11.96
N VAL A 173 -9.90 -0.67 10.75
CA VAL A 173 -10.68 -0.91 9.53
C VAL A 173 -11.38 -2.28 9.56
N ASP A 174 -10.78 -3.28 10.19
CA ASP A 174 -11.38 -4.62 10.33
C ASP A 174 -12.59 -4.60 11.27
N ALA A 175 -12.55 -3.82 12.35
CA ALA A 175 -13.72 -3.58 13.19
C ALA A 175 -14.80 -2.77 12.47
N ALA A 176 -14.43 -1.75 11.70
CA ALA A 176 -15.37 -0.96 10.91
C ALA A 176 -16.12 -1.84 9.89
N ARG A 177 -15.40 -2.71 9.16
CA ARG A 177 -15.99 -3.69 8.23
C ARG A 177 -16.97 -4.63 8.92
N ARG A 178 -16.59 -5.23 10.04
CA ARG A 178 -17.46 -6.16 10.78
C ARG A 178 -18.75 -5.47 11.26
N ARG A 179 -18.67 -4.21 11.70
CA ARG A 179 -19.87 -3.42 12.07
C ARG A 179 -20.79 -3.18 10.88
N SER A 180 -20.25 -2.77 9.73
CA SER A 180 -21.04 -2.58 8.51
C SER A 180 -21.75 -3.88 8.09
N ALA A 181 -21.00 -4.98 8.02
CA ALA A 181 -21.54 -6.30 7.69
C ALA A 181 -22.68 -6.74 8.64
N SER A 182 -22.52 -6.49 9.95
CA SER A 182 -23.55 -6.83 10.94
C SER A 182 -24.82 -5.98 10.82
N ALA A 183 -24.70 -4.70 10.47
CA ALA A 183 -25.83 -3.79 10.30
C ALA A 183 -26.70 -4.18 9.10
N ASP A 184 -26.06 -4.57 7.99
CA ASP A 184 -26.77 -4.99 6.78
C ASP A 184 -27.42 -6.38 6.92
N ALA A 185 -26.77 -7.29 7.65
CA ALA A 185 -27.38 -8.57 8.02
C ALA A 185 -28.64 -8.37 8.88
N ALA A 186 -28.61 -7.45 9.85
CA ALA A 186 -29.75 -7.10 10.68
C ALA A 186 -30.91 -6.47 9.88
N ARG A 187 -30.60 -5.56 8.94
CA ARG A 187 -31.59 -4.97 8.03
C ARG A 187 -32.25 -6.04 7.15
N SER A 188 -31.45 -6.90 6.53
CA SER A 188 -31.93 -8.01 5.68
C SER A 188 -32.82 -9.00 6.43
N ALA A 189 -32.54 -9.25 7.71
CA ALA A 189 -33.39 -10.11 8.55
C ALA A 189 -34.73 -9.43 8.87
N GLY A 190 -34.73 -8.12 9.15
CA GLY A 190 -35.95 -7.35 9.43
C GLY A 190 -36.91 -7.28 8.24
N ASP A 191 -36.39 -7.10 7.02
CA ASP A 191 -37.21 -7.05 5.81
C ASP A 191 -37.92 -8.37 5.52
N ARG A 192 -37.26 -9.54 5.72
CA ARG A 192 -37.89 -10.85 5.56
C ARG A 192 -39.02 -11.12 6.57
N VAL A 193 -38.86 -10.67 7.82
CA VAL A 193 -39.92 -10.83 8.85
C VAL A 193 -41.15 -10.00 8.48
N ARG A 194 -40.96 -8.82 7.87
CA ARG A 194 -42.05 -7.96 7.41
C ARG A 194 -42.82 -8.57 6.23
N GLU A 195 -42.14 -9.25 5.31
CA GLU A 195 -42.79 -9.95 4.20
C GLU A 195 -43.57 -11.20 4.64
N GLN A 196 -43.11 -11.90 5.68
CA GLN A 196 -43.78 -13.10 6.19
C GLN A 196 -44.93 -12.80 7.18
N GLY A 197 -45.01 -11.58 7.70
CA GLY A 197 -45.98 -11.16 8.71
C GLY A 197 -47.23 -10.46 8.19
N ALA A 198 -47.41 -10.27 6.88
CA ALA A 198 -48.62 -9.66 6.34
C ALA A 198 -49.78 -10.69 6.30
N PRO A 199 -50.82 -10.56 7.14
CA PRO A 199 -51.95 -11.48 7.10
C PRO A 199 -52.70 -11.33 5.76
N PRO A 200 -53.23 -12.42 5.18
CA PRO A 200 -53.96 -12.36 3.93
C PRO A 200 -55.19 -11.48 4.10
N VAL A 201 -55.27 -10.41 3.28
CA VAL A 201 -56.45 -9.56 3.17
C VAL A 201 -57.57 -10.42 2.59
N ARG A 202 -58.47 -10.90 3.45
CA ARG A 202 -59.71 -11.54 3.01
C ARG A 202 -60.57 -10.47 2.36
N ARG A 203 -60.79 -10.60 1.04
CA ARG A 203 -61.83 -9.88 0.31
C ARG A 203 -63.16 -10.62 0.45
#